data_AF-A0A6I7LV09-F1
#
_entry.id   AF-A0A6I7LV09-F1
#
_cell.length_a   1.000
_cell.length_b   1.000
_cell.length_c   1.000
_cell.angle_alpha   90.00
_cell.angle_beta   90.00
_cell.angle_gamma   90.00
#
_symmetry.space_group_name_H-M   'P 1'
#
loop_
_entity.id
_entity.type
_entity.pdbx_description
1 polymer ?
#
loop_
_entity_poly.entity_id
_entity_poly.type
_entity_poly.pdbx_seq_one_letter_code
_entity_poly.pdbx_strand_id
1 'polypeptide(L)'
;MNKLIENRNLDDMVRDTAIRAMGERIAGTPEEIFKRLQASQFTKGQIDKAWNYGIAEGEDVTMTWGIVQGLTAYARELPFIDKRVNLERRAGALLAT
;
A
#
# COMPACT_ATOMS: atom_id res chain seq x y z
N MET A 1 3.60 -16.49 28.24
CA MET A 1 2.52 -16.17 27.28
C MET A 1 2.45 -17.31 26.27
N ASN A 2 1.25 -17.75 25.84
CA ASN A 2 1.07 -18.96 25.04
C ASN A 2 1.13 -18.61 23.54
N LYS A 3 2.10 -19.18 22.80
CA LYS A 3 2.37 -18.89 21.38
C LYS A 3 1.15 -19.06 20.46
N LEU A 4 0.25 -20.00 20.79
CA LEU A 4 -1.00 -20.22 20.06
C LEU A 4 -1.96 -19.03 20.15
N ILE A 5 -2.01 -18.36 21.32
CA ILE A 5 -2.87 -17.19 21.54
C ILE A 5 -2.28 -15.97 20.82
N GLU A 6 -0.96 -15.79 20.87
CA GLU A 6 -0.27 -14.71 20.16
C GLU A 6 -0.48 -14.80 18.65
N ASN A 7 -0.30 -16.00 18.06
CA ASN A 7 -0.49 -16.20 16.62
C ASN A 7 -1.94 -15.92 16.17
N ARG A 8 -2.93 -16.33 16.96
CA ARG A 8 -4.34 -16.06 16.63
C ARG A 8 -4.66 -14.56 16.66
N ASN A 9 -4.15 -13.85 17.66
CA ASN A 9 -4.34 -12.40 17.76
C ASN A 9 -3.66 -11.65 16.61
N LEU A 10 -2.50 -12.13 16.15
CA LEU A 10 -1.83 -11.61 14.96
C LEU A 10 -2.67 -11.82 13.70
N ASP A 11 -3.24 -13.01 13.51
CA ASP A 11 -4.09 -13.32 12.36
C ASP A 11 -5.33 -12.42 12.30
N ASP A 12 -6.00 -12.22 13.44
CA ASP A 12 -7.19 -11.36 13.53
C ASP A 12 -6.83 -9.89 13.24
N MET A 13 -5.72 -9.39 13.79
CA MET A 13 -5.24 -8.02 13.53
C MET A 13 -4.88 -7.79 12.06
N VAL A 14 -4.21 -8.76 11.42
CA VAL A 14 -3.86 -8.68 9.99
C VAL A 14 -5.11 -8.69 9.13
N ARG A 15 -6.09 -9.55 9.46
CA ARG A 15 -7.36 -9.61 8.73
C ARG A 15 -8.12 -8.30 8.84
N ASP A 16 -8.26 -7.73 10.03
CA ASP A 16 -8.96 -6.46 10.24
C ASP A 16 -8.29 -5.31 9.50
N THR A 17 -6.96 -5.28 9.51
CA THR A 17 -6.16 -4.30 8.76
C THR A 17 -6.43 -4.37 7.26
N ALA A 18 -6.42 -5.59 6.69
CA ALA A 18 -6.70 -5.79 5.28
C ALA A 18 -8.13 -5.37 4.91
N ILE A 19 -9.13 -5.79 5.70
CA ILE A 19 -10.54 -5.43 5.48
C ILE A 19 -10.73 -3.91 5.47
N ARG A 20 -10.12 -3.22 6.43
CA ARG A 20 -10.20 -1.76 6.53
C ARG A 20 -9.56 -1.07 5.33
N ALA A 21 -8.37 -1.50 4.92
CA ALA A 21 -7.67 -0.92 3.76
C ALA A 21 -8.41 -1.16 2.44
N MET A 22 -9.13 -2.29 2.31
CA MET A 22 -9.99 -2.57 1.17
C MET A 22 -11.25 -1.69 1.15
N GLY A 23 -11.71 -1.22 2.31
CA GLY A 23 -12.87 -0.33 2.43
C GLY A 23 -12.53 1.17 2.49
N GLU A 24 -11.27 1.54 2.68
CA GLU A 24 -10.86 2.94 2.80
C GLU A 24 -10.61 3.57 1.42
N ARG A 25 -11.46 4.54 1.08
CA ARG A 25 -11.24 5.39 -0.10
C ARG A 25 -10.20 6.44 0.20
N ILE A 26 -9.16 6.51 -0.64
CA ILE A 26 -8.08 7.48 -0.50
C ILE A 26 -8.37 8.78 -1.28
N ALA A 27 -8.52 8.72 -2.60
CA ALA A 27 -8.96 9.84 -3.44
C ALA A 27 -9.30 9.38 -4.88
N GLY A 28 -9.77 10.29 -5.74
CA GLY A 28 -10.24 9.96 -7.08
C GLY A 28 -9.20 10.12 -8.19
N THR A 29 -8.07 10.78 -7.91
CA THR A 29 -7.04 11.10 -8.91
C THR A 29 -5.62 10.92 -8.36
N PRO A 30 -4.60 10.67 -9.21
CA PRO A 30 -3.20 10.61 -8.78
C PRO A 30 -2.72 11.85 -8.02
N GLU A 31 -3.11 13.04 -8.48
CA GLU A 31 -2.77 14.31 -7.83
C GLU A 31 -3.31 14.42 -6.40
N GLU A 32 -4.57 14.03 -6.19
CA GLU A 32 -5.18 14.05 -4.86
C GLU A 32 -4.56 13.01 -3.94
N ILE A 33 -4.24 11.82 -4.46
CA ILE A 33 -3.52 10.78 -3.71
C ILE A 33 -2.16 11.28 -3.29
N PHE A 34 -1.39 11.88 -4.20
CA PHE A 34 -0.10 12.45 -3.89
C PHE A 34 -0.22 13.51 -2.78
N LYS A 35 -1.23 14.37 -2.85
CA LYS A 35 -1.51 15.37 -1.80
C LYS A 35 -1.83 14.71 -0.45
N ARG A 36 -2.66 13.66 -0.45
CA ARG A 36 -3.05 12.94 0.78
C ARG A 36 -1.91 12.14 1.40
N LEU A 37 -0.99 11.65 0.56
CA LEU A 37 0.16 10.82 0.97
C LEU A 37 1.47 11.61 1.12
N GLN A 38 1.43 12.95 1.18
CA GLN A 38 2.65 13.77 1.32
C GLN A 38 3.48 13.39 2.55
N ALA A 39 2.82 13.09 3.67
CA ALA A 39 3.48 12.69 4.91
C ALA A 39 4.23 11.34 4.77
N SER A 40 3.82 10.49 3.83
CA SER A 40 4.39 9.15 3.60
C SER A 40 5.62 9.18 2.68
N GLN A 41 6.11 10.37 2.32
CA GLN A 41 7.34 10.59 1.56
C GLN A 41 7.39 9.88 0.19
N PHE A 42 6.24 9.71 -0.45
CA PHE A 42 6.21 9.29 -1.86
C PHE A 42 6.48 10.48 -2.77
N THR A 43 7.17 10.24 -3.89
CA THR A 43 7.28 11.25 -4.94
C THR A 43 6.04 11.21 -5.84
N LYS A 44 5.75 12.31 -6.55
CA LYS A 44 4.64 12.32 -7.51
C LYS A 44 4.78 11.20 -8.55
N GLY A 45 5.99 11.01 -9.10
CA GLY A 45 6.25 9.94 -10.06
C GLY A 45 6.04 8.53 -9.51
N GLN A 46 6.26 8.30 -8.21
CA GLN A 46 5.93 7.02 -7.57
C GLN A 46 4.42 6.79 -7.53
N ILE A 47 3.63 7.81 -7.22
CA ILE A 47 2.17 7.74 -7.22
C ILE A 47 1.62 7.52 -8.63
N ASP A 48 2.13 8.25 -9.62
CA ASP A 48 1.70 8.09 -11.02
C ASP A 48 2.01 6.67 -11.53
N LYS A 49 3.17 6.11 -11.18
CA LYS A 49 3.49 4.71 -11.51
C LYS A 49 2.57 3.76 -10.76
N ALA A 50 2.42 3.89 -9.44
CA ALA A 50 1.55 3.04 -8.66
C ALA A 50 0.12 3.01 -9.18
N TRP A 51 -0.42 4.16 -9.57
CA TRP A 51 -1.75 4.26 -10.18
C TRP A 51 -1.85 3.42 -11.47
N ASN A 52 -0.88 3.57 -12.38
CA ASN A 52 -0.90 2.82 -13.64
C ASN A 52 -0.69 1.31 -13.44
N TYR A 53 0.24 0.92 -12.56
CA TYR A 53 0.48 -0.49 -12.25
C TYR A 53 -0.72 -1.12 -11.53
N GLY A 54 -1.35 -0.40 -10.59
CA GLY A 54 -2.54 -0.89 -9.89
C GLY A 54 -3.71 -1.13 -10.87
N ILE A 55 -3.98 -0.18 -11.78
CA ILE A 55 -4.99 -0.38 -12.83
C ILE A 55 -4.66 -1.58 -13.71
N ALA A 56 -3.39 -1.74 -14.09
CA ALA A 56 -2.95 -2.87 -14.92
C ALA A 56 -3.10 -4.23 -14.22
N GLU A 57 -2.98 -4.27 -12.90
CA GLU A 57 -3.20 -5.45 -12.05
C GLU A 57 -4.69 -5.67 -11.73
N GLY A 58 -5.59 -4.79 -12.19
CA GLY A 58 -7.04 -4.88 -11.98
C GLY A 58 -7.53 -4.33 -10.63
N GLU A 59 -6.72 -3.53 -9.96
CA GLU A 59 -7.02 -2.97 -8.64
C GLU A 59 -7.83 -1.66 -8.73
N ASP A 60 -8.65 -1.40 -7.70
CA ASP A 60 -9.26 -0.08 -7.51
C ASP A 60 -8.27 0.87 -6.82
N VAL A 61 -7.53 1.60 -7.65
CA VAL A 61 -6.52 2.60 -7.21
C VAL A 61 -7.11 3.83 -6.52
N THR A 62 -8.44 3.93 -6.39
CA THR A 62 -9.08 4.94 -5.54
C THR A 62 -9.18 4.53 -4.07
N MET A 63 -8.78 3.29 -3.76
CA MET A 63 -8.76 2.70 -2.43
C MET A 63 -7.33 2.57 -1.89
N THR A 64 -7.15 2.61 -0.56
CA THR A 64 -5.84 2.44 0.08
C THR A 64 -5.19 1.12 -0.35
N TRP A 65 -5.95 0.02 -0.35
CA TRP A 65 -5.47 -1.28 -0.82
C TRP A 65 -4.95 -1.25 -2.26
N GLY A 66 -5.72 -0.69 -3.20
CA GLY A 66 -5.32 -0.67 -4.60
C GLY A 66 -4.05 0.16 -4.85
N ILE A 67 -3.84 1.25 -4.10
CA ILE A 67 -2.59 2.01 -4.15
C ILE A 67 -1.41 1.23 -3.55
N VAL A 68 -1.62 0.50 -2.46
CA VAL A 68 -0.58 -0.37 -1.89
C VAL A 68 -0.18 -1.47 -2.88
N GLN A 69 -1.15 -2.09 -3.55
CA GLN A 69 -0.88 -3.08 -4.60
C GLN A 69 -0.13 -2.46 -5.77
N GLY A 70 -0.54 -1.28 -6.24
CA GLY A 70 0.15 -0.54 -7.30
C GLY A 70 1.60 -0.17 -6.94
N LEU A 71 1.86 0.29 -5.72
CA LEU A 71 3.21 0.58 -5.22
C LEU A 71 4.07 -0.68 -5.16
N THR A 72 3.47 -1.80 -4.75
CA THR A 72 4.16 -3.10 -4.65
C THR A 72 4.45 -3.67 -6.05
N ALA A 73 3.54 -3.54 -6.99
CA ALA A 73 3.75 -3.90 -8.40
C ALA A 73 4.88 -3.05 -9.02
N TYR A 74 4.85 -1.74 -8.82
CA TYR A 74 5.94 -0.85 -9.26
C TYR A 74 7.29 -1.21 -8.60
N ALA A 75 7.30 -1.62 -7.33
CA ALA A 75 8.52 -2.04 -6.66
C ALA A 75 9.21 -3.21 -7.39
N ARG A 76 8.47 -4.13 -8.03
CA ARG A 76 9.06 -5.27 -8.77
C ARG A 76 9.95 -4.82 -9.94
N GLU A 77 9.71 -3.63 -10.47
CA GLU A 77 10.41 -3.05 -11.62
C GLU A 77 11.66 -2.25 -11.22
N LEU A 78 11.88 -2.03 -9.92
CA LEU A 78 13.08 -1.33 -9.47
C LEU A 78 14.30 -2.27 -9.54
N PRO A 79 15.41 -1.84 -10.15
CA PRO A 79 16.55 -2.72 -10.40
C PRO A 79 17.33 -3.10 -9.13
N PHE A 80 17.23 -2.28 -8.08
CA PHE A 80 18.02 -2.46 -6.85
C PHE A 80 17.13 -2.85 -5.67
N ILE A 81 17.48 -3.95 -5.00
CA ILE A 81 16.69 -4.58 -3.92
C ILE A 81 16.43 -3.62 -2.76
N ASP A 82 17.41 -2.79 -2.39
CA ASP A 82 17.26 -1.79 -1.32
C ASP A 82 16.12 -0.80 -1.63
N LYS A 83 16.01 -0.35 -2.88
CA LYS A 83 14.93 0.55 -3.34
C LYS A 83 13.58 -0.14 -3.34
N ARG A 84 13.54 -1.43 -3.71
CA ARG A 84 12.33 -2.27 -3.68
C ARG A 84 11.78 -2.35 -2.26
N VAL A 85 12.61 -2.84 -1.33
CA VAL A 85 12.24 -3.04 0.07
C VAL A 85 11.86 -1.71 0.73
N ASN A 86 12.56 -0.62 0.42
CA ASN A 86 12.21 0.70 0.94
C ASN A 86 10.84 1.18 0.47
N LEU A 87 10.49 0.96 -0.80
CA LEU A 87 9.18 1.30 -1.33
C LEU A 87 8.07 0.43 -0.73
N GLU A 88 8.27 -0.89 -0.66
CA GLU A 88 7.32 -1.84 -0.09
C GLU A 88 7.05 -1.57 1.40
N ARG A 89 8.09 -1.22 2.17
CA ARG A 89 7.91 -0.84 3.60
C ARG A 89 7.05 0.41 3.75
N ARG A 90 7.29 1.44 2.93
CA ARG A 90 6.46 2.66 2.95
C ARG A 90 5.04 2.37 2.49
N ALA A 91 4.85 1.50 1.49
CA ALA A 91 3.52 1.07 1.05
C ALA A 91 2.78 0.32 2.18
N GLY A 92 3.44 -0.64 2.84
CA GLY A 92 2.86 -1.37 3.97
C GLY A 92 2.49 -0.47 5.16
N ALA A 93 3.23 0.63 5.39
CA ALA A 93 2.90 1.59 6.43
C ALA A 93 1.54 2.29 6.21
N LEU A 94 1.03 2.35 4.97
CA LEU A 94 -0.31 2.87 4.68
C LEU A 94 -1.43 1.99 5.23
N LEU A 95 -1.14 0.73 5.55
CA LEU A 95 -2.10 -0.19 6.16
C LEU A 95 -2.12 -0.05 7.69
N ALA A 96 -1.10 0.57 8.29
CA ALA A 96 -0.94 0.68 9.73
C ALA A 96 -1.49 1.99 10.33
N THR A 97 -1.90 2.94 9.49
CA THR A 97 -2.63 4.17 9.88
C THR A 97 -4.08 3.87 10.09
#